data_AF-A0A969WT31-F1
#
_entry.id   AF-A0A969WT31-F1
#
_cell.length_a   1.000
_cell.length_b   1.000
_cell.length_c   1.000
_cell.angle_alpha   90.00
_cell.angle_beta   90.00
_cell.angle_gamma   90.00
#
_symmetry.space_group_name_H-M   'P 1'
#
loop_
_entity.id
_entity.type
_entity.pdbx_description
1 polymer ?
#
loop_
_entity_poly.entity_id
_entity_poly.type
_entity_poly.pdbx_seq_one_letter_code
_entity_poly.pdbx_strand_id
1 'polypeptide(L)'
;MKKIIIAPDSFKGSLTSIEVANAIEEGIKNIIINCEIVKLPIADGGEGTMDTLVSALKGKKIKIKAHDPLMRPIKVEYGLVQNGKTAVIEMAIANGLTLLDIAEQNPSATTTFGTGEIIKDALKRGCHSFLIGIGGSATNDAGTGMLKALGYRFIDKNGKETDGTGNSLSKITKIDESRVMPELKEAQFTIACDVNNPFSGPNGAAYVYAPQKGASEQMVKQLD
;
A
#
# COMPACT_ATOMS: atom_id res chain seq x y z
N MET A 1 -39.93 -6.93 10.67
CA MET A 1 -39.15 -6.27 9.60
C MET A 1 -37.92 -7.13 9.34
N LYS A 2 -37.66 -7.54 8.09
CA LYS A 2 -36.45 -8.34 7.79
C LYS A 2 -35.23 -7.42 7.81
N LYS A 3 -34.15 -7.85 8.46
CA LYS A 3 -32.85 -7.18 8.42
C LYS A 3 -31.93 -7.93 7.47
N ILE A 4 -31.38 -7.23 6.48
CA ILE A 4 -30.52 -7.81 5.44
C ILE A 4 -29.16 -7.11 5.51
N ILE A 5 -28.11 -7.90 5.65
CA ILE A 5 -26.73 -7.42 5.60
C ILE A 5 -26.21 -7.64 4.18
N ILE A 6 -25.71 -6.58 3.54
CA ILE A 6 -25.08 -6.61 2.24
C ILE A 6 -23.59 -6.36 2.46
N ALA A 7 -22.78 -7.41 2.36
CA ALA A 7 -21.34 -7.35 2.59
C ALA A 7 -20.50 -7.83 1.39
N PRO A 8 -20.55 -7.12 0.25
CA PRO A 8 -19.80 -7.49 -0.94
C PRO A 8 -18.38 -6.94 -0.91
N ASP A 9 -17.51 -7.62 -1.65
CA ASP A 9 -16.22 -7.09 -2.09
C ASP A 9 -16.38 -6.41 -3.47
N SER A 10 -15.33 -5.72 -3.90
CA SER A 10 -15.26 -5.04 -5.19
C SER A 10 -15.22 -6.02 -6.36
N PHE A 11 -15.69 -5.56 -7.52
CA PHE A 11 -15.42 -6.22 -8.79
C PHE A 11 -14.19 -5.56 -9.40
N LYS A 12 -13.03 -6.19 -9.22
CA LYS A 12 -11.71 -5.66 -9.61
C LYS A 12 -11.70 -5.10 -11.03
N GLY A 13 -11.31 -3.82 -11.17
CA GLY A 13 -11.30 -3.10 -12.45
C GLY A 13 -12.68 -2.71 -12.99
N SER A 14 -13.75 -2.82 -12.18
CA SER A 14 -15.12 -2.52 -12.57
C SER A 14 -15.87 -1.69 -11.53
N LEU A 15 -16.39 -2.30 -10.45
CA LEU A 15 -17.20 -1.64 -9.43
C LEU A 15 -16.51 -1.70 -8.07
N THR A 16 -16.53 -0.60 -7.33
CA THR A 16 -16.14 -0.55 -5.92
C THR A 16 -17.10 -1.38 -5.05
N SER A 17 -16.65 -1.82 -3.87
CA SER A 17 -17.48 -2.60 -2.94
C SER A 17 -18.77 -1.85 -2.56
N ILE A 18 -18.75 -0.52 -2.49
CA ILE A 18 -19.95 0.28 -2.20
C ILE A 18 -20.90 0.36 -3.40
N GLU A 19 -20.41 0.42 -4.63
CA GLU A 19 -21.24 0.39 -5.83
C GLU A 19 -21.94 -0.96 -5.99
N VAL A 20 -21.23 -2.06 -5.74
CA VAL A 20 -21.83 -3.40 -5.69
C VAL A 20 -22.92 -3.46 -4.60
N ALA A 21 -22.65 -2.92 -3.41
CA ALA A 21 -23.63 -2.90 -2.32
C ALA A 21 -24.88 -2.08 -2.67
N ASN A 22 -24.73 -0.96 -3.38
CA ASN A 22 -25.83 -0.13 -3.85
C ASN A 22 -26.70 -0.86 -4.89
N ALA A 23 -26.08 -1.55 -5.85
CA ALA A 23 -26.80 -2.32 -6.87
C ALA A 23 -27.60 -3.48 -6.26
N ILE A 24 -27.04 -4.19 -5.27
CA ILE A 24 -27.73 -5.26 -4.54
C ILE A 24 -28.92 -4.68 -3.75
N GLU A 25 -28.74 -3.54 -3.07
CA GLU A 25 -29.80 -2.86 -2.33
C GLU A 25 -30.99 -2.50 -3.23
N GLU A 26 -30.72 -1.95 -4.42
CA GLU A 26 -31.75 -1.61 -5.41
C GLU A 26 -32.56 -2.85 -5.81
N GLY A 27 -31.89 -3.95 -6.15
CA GLY A 27 -32.54 -5.22 -6.49
C GLY A 27 -33.41 -5.78 -5.36
N ILE A 28 -32.94 -5.69 -4.11
CA ILE A 28 -33.70 -6.15 -2.94
C ILE A 28 -34.95 -5.30 -2.73
N LYS A 29 -34.83 -3.96 -2.81
CA LYS A 29 -35.93 -3.03 -2.59
C LYS A 29 -37.05 -3.16 -3.62
N ASN A 30 -36.74 -3.65 -4.83
CA ASN A 30 -37.73 -3.95 -5.86
C ASN A 30 -38.67 -5.11 -5.48
N ILE A 31 -38.29 -5.98 -4.54
CA ILE A 31 -39.07 -7.16 -4.13
C ILE A 31 -39.54 -7.04 -2.67
N ILE A 32 -38.68 -6.53 -1.78
CA ILE A 32 -38.93 -6.48 -0.34
C ILE A 32 -38.97 -5.01 0.10
N ILE A 33 -40.16 -4.40 -0.02
CA ILE A 33 -40.39 -2.97 0.26
C ILE A 33 -40.13 -2.62 1.73
N ASN A 34 -40.40 -3.54 2.67
CA ASN A 34 -40.28 -3.28 4.12
C ASN A 34 -39.16 -4.13 4.75
N CYS A 35 -37.91 -3.77 4.42
CA CYS A 35 -36.71 -4.33 5.02
C CYS A 35 -35.74 -3.25 5.52
N GLU A 36 -34.98 -3.58 6.56
CA GLU A 36 -33.82 -2.82 7.00
C GLU A 36 -32.60 -3.37 6.25
N ILE A 37 -31.90 -2.49 5.53
CA ILE A 37 -30.67 -2.84 4.82
C ILE A 37 -29.48 -2.22 5.53
N VAL A 38 -28.49 -3.06 5.84
CA VAL A 38 -27.20 -2.66 6.41
C VAL A 38 -26.11 -3.02 5.41
N LYS A 39 -25.48 -2.02 4.80
CA LYS A 39 -24.36 -2.19 3.88
C LYS A 39 -23.05 -2.19 4.67
N LEU A 40 -22.29 -3.26 4.55
CA LEU A 40 -20.96 -3.42 5.12
C LEU A 40 -20.01 -3.83 4.00
N PRO A 41 -19.61 -2.91 3.10
CA PRO A 41 -18.59 -3.21 2.11
C PRO A 41 -17.39 -3.86 2.81
N ILE A 42 -16.83 -4.89 2.20
CA ILE A 42 -15.63 -5.56 2.70
C ILE A 42 -14.49 -5.31 1.72
N ALA A 43 -13.27 -5.54 2.22
CA ALA A 43 -12.05 -5.53 1.43
C ALA A 43 -11.05 -6.49 2.08
N ASP A 44 -10.15 -7.03 1.26
CA ASP A 44 -9.17 -8.07 1.63
C ASP A 44 -7.78 -7.50 1.96
N GLY A 45 -7.62 -6.17 1.98
CA GLY A 45 -6.31 -5.51 2.06
C GLY A 45 -5.83 -4.92 0.73
N GLY A 46 -6.55 -5.19 -0.37
CA GLY A 46 -6.33 -4.57 -1.66
C GLY A 46 -6.97 -3.20 -1.82
N GLU A 47 -7.22 -2.83 -3.07
CA GLU A 47 -7.82 -1.55 -3.48
C GLU A 47 -9.20 -1.33 -2.82
N GLY A 48 -9.40 -0.16 -2.23
CA GLY A 48 -10.68 0.22 -1.61
C GLY A 48 -10.85 -0.22 -0.15
N THR A 49 -9.84 -0.87 0.44
CA THR A 49 -9.77 -1.20 1.87
C THR A 49 -9.81 0.06 2.74
N MET A 50 -9.04 1.09 2.39
CA MET A 50 -8.97 2.36 3.10
C MET A 50 -10.32 3.05 3.13
N ASP A 51 -10.99 3.14 1.98
CA ASP A 51 -12.30 3.78 1.86
C ASP A 51 -13.37 3.05 2.67
N THR A 52 -13.36 1.73 2.58
CA THR A 52 -14.25 0.85 3.33
C THR A 52 -14.09 1.05 4.84
N LEU A 53 -12.86 0.99 5.34
CA LEU A 53 -12.57 1.11 6.77
C LEU A 53 -12.79 2.52 7.31
N VAL A 54 -12.42 3.54 6.55
CA VAL A 54 -12.69 4.94 6.91
C VAL A 54 -14.19 5.18 7.03
N SER A 55 -14.98 4.68 6.09
CA SER A 55 -16.44 4.79 6.13
C SER A 55 -17.01 4.04 7.34
N ALA A 56 -16.65 2.76 7.52
CA ALA A 56 -17.16 1.92 8.59
C ALA A 56 -16.81 2.43 10.00
N LEU A 57 -15.60 2.97 10.17
CA LEU A 57 -15.10 3.47 11.45
C LEU A 57 -15.30 4.97 11.66
N LYS A 58 -16.08 5.63 10.78
CA LYS A 58 -16.33 7.09 10.82
C LYS A 58 -15.03 7.89 10.92
N GLY A 59 -14.02 7.46 10.18
CA GLY A 59 -12.73 8.11 10.07
C GLY A 59 -12.76 9.34 9.17
N LYS A 60 -11.56 9.86 8.88
CA LYS A 60 -11.35 10.97 7.94
C LYS A 60 -10.21 10.64 6.98
N LYS A 61 -10.30 11.12 5.75
CA LYS A 61 -9.21 11.04 4.78
C LYS A 61 -8.27 12.24 4.92
N ILE A 62 -6.98 12.00 4.80
CA ILE A 62 -5.93 13.01 4.85
C ILE A 62 -5.22 13.07 3.50
N LYS A 63 -5.24 14.25 2.88
CA LYS A 63 -4.55 14.56 1.63
C LYS A 63 -3.14 15.06 1.91
N ILE A 64 -2.14 14.47 1.27
CA ILE A 64 -0.74 14.95 1.30
C ILE A 64 -0.13 14.95 -0.09
N LYS A 65 1.01 15.62 -0.23
CA LYS A 65 1.92 15.43 -1.36
C LYS A 65 2.91 14.32 -1.00
N ALA A 66 3.16 13.42 -1.93
CA ALA A 66 4.15 12.36 -1.83
C ALA A 66 4.80 12.16 -3.21
N HIS A 67 5.65 11.15 -3.33
CA HIS A 67 6.26 10.77 -4.59
C HIS A 67 5.74 9.42 -5.08
N ASP A 68 5.62 9.29 -6.39
CA ASP A 68 5.23 8.05 -7.06
C ASP A 68 6.41 7.06 -7.19
N PRO A 69 6.23 5.87 -7.82
CA PRO A 69 7.32 4.90 -7.99
C PRO A 69 8.56 5.44 -8.71
N LEU A 70 8.42 6.50 -9.52
CA LEU A 70 9.49 7.13 -10.30
C LEU A 70 9.95 8.47 -9.70
N MET A 71 9.63 8.72 -8.43
CA MET A 71 9.95 9.96 -7.71
C MET A 71 9.30 11.23 -8.31
N ARG A 72 8.20 11.08 -9.06
CA ARG A 72 7.39 12.22 -9.54
C ARG A 72 6.44 12.67 -8.43
N PRO A 73 6.23 13.97 -8.21
CA PRO A 73 5.34 14.46 -7.16
C PRO A 73 3.87 14.16 -7.51
N ILE A 74 3.16 13.54 -6.57
CA ILE A 74 1.74 13.21 -6.67
C ILE A 74 0.98 13.65 -5.41
N LYS A 75 -0.35 13.68 -5.51
CA LYS A 75 -1.24 13.87 -4.36
C LYS A 75 -1.83 12.51 -3.99
N VAL A 76 -1.77 12.15 -2.72
CA VAL A 76 -2.26 10.88 -2.20
C VAL A 76 -3.15 11.11 -1.00
N GLU A 77 -3.98 10.11 -0.68
CA GLU A 77 -4.90 10.12 0.45
C GLU A 77 -4.75 8.87 1.30
N TYR A 78 -4.67 9.03 2.62
CA TYR A 78 -4.75 7.91 3.55
C TYR A 78 -5.83 8.15 4.60
N GLY A 79 -6.28 7.08 5.24
CA GLY A 79 -7.33 7.11 6.25
C GLY A 79 -6.80 7.33 7.66
N LEU A 80 -7.53 8.10 8.46
CA LEU A 80 -7.37 8.19 9.91
C LEU A 80 -8.65 7.72 10.59
N VAL A 81 -8.56 6.67 11.39
CA VAL A 81 -9.68 6.08 12.12
C VAL A 81 -9.41 6.11 13.63
N GLN A 82 -10.40 5.73 14.45
CA GLN A 82 -10.27 5.67 15.91
C GLN A 82 -9.75 6.99 16.53
N ASN A 83 -10.40 8.10 16.17
CA ASN A 83 -10.02 9.45 16.58
C ASN A 83 -8.57 9.85 16.19
N GLY A 84 -8.06 9.31 15.08
CA GLY A 84 -6.74 9.62 14.56
C GLY A 84 -5.60 8.81 15.18
N LYS A 85 -5.90 7.77 15.95
CA LYS A 85 -4.87 6.88 16.53
C LYS A 85 -4.31 5.89 15.51
N THR A 86 -5.13 5.50 14.53
CA THR A 86 -4.80 4.47 13.54
C THR A 86 -4.83 5.05 12.14
N ALA A 87 -3.72 4.88 11.42
CA ALA A 87 -3.62 5.19 10.00
C ALA A 87 -3.96 3.95 9.16
N VAL A 88 -4.82 4.12 8.17
CA VAL A 88 -5.16 3.09 7.17
C VAL A 88 -4.56 3.51 5.84
N ILE A 89 -3.60 2.74 5.34
CA ILE A 89 -2.78 3.06 4.17
C ILE A 89 -2.92 1.95 3.16
N GLU A 90 -3.20 2.28 1.91
CA GLU A 90 -2.98 1.38 0.78
C GLU A 90 -1.71 1.84 0.08
N MET A 91 -0.65 1.03 0.05
CA MET A 91 0.62 1.52 -0.50
C MET A 91 0.51 1.85 -2.00
N ALA A 92 -0.36 1.13 -2.73
CA ALA A 92 -0.58 1.31 -4.15
C ALA A 92 -0.93 2.75 -4.56
N ILE A 93 -1.49 3.56 -3.65
CA ILE A 93 -1.77 4.98 -3.93
C ILE A 93 -0.51 5.80 -4.20
N ALA A 94 0.64 5.36 -3.67
CA ALA A 94 1.92 6.04 -3.80
C ALA A 94 2.96 5.22 -4.56
N ASN A 95 2.86 3.89 -4.57
CA ASN A 95 3.83 3.03 -5.22
C ASN A 95 3.18 1.92 -6.08
N GLY A 96 1.94 2.12 -6.52
CA GLY A 96 1.15 1.13 -7.26
C GLY A 96 1.47 1.06 -8.74
N LEU A 97 1.19 -0.12 -9.33
CA LEU A 97 1.41 -0.41 -10.75
C LEU A 97 0.55 0.45 -11.67
N THR A 98 -0.64 0.86 -11.23
CA THR A 98 -1.57 1.72 -11.96
C THR A 98 -1.10 3.17 -12.10
N LEU A 99 -0.04 3.57 -11.40
CA LEU A 99 0.57 4.90 -11.51
C LEU A 99 1.56 4.98 -12.69
N LEU A 100 1.86 3.86 -13.34
CA LEU A 100 2.86 3.76 -14.39
C LEU A 100 2.22 3.31 -15.70
N ASP A 101 2.63 3.95 -16.80
CA ASP A 101 2.37 3.41 -18.12
C ASP A 101 3.15 2.10 -18.31
N ILE A 102 2.69 1.21 -19.19
CA ILE A 102 3.35 -0.08 -19.45
C ILE A 102 4.83 0.10 -19.81
N ALA A 103 5.16 1.15 -20.56
CA ALA A 103 6.55 1.45 -20.96
C ALA A 103 7.43 1.95 -19.78
N GLU A 104 6.82 2.40 -18.69
CA GLU A 104 7.49 2.90 -17.49
C GLU A 104 7.73 1.80 -16.44
N GLN A 105 7.10 0.63 -16.61
CA GLN A 105 7.16 -0.48 -15.67
C GLN A 105 8.55 -1.12 -15.66
N ASN A 106 9.37 -0.71 -14.68
CA ASN A 106 10.70 -1.24 -14.46
C ASN A 106 10.97 -1.39 -12.95
N PRO A 107 10.81 -2.59 -12.37
CA PRO A 107 10.88 -2.79 -10.92
C PRO A 107 12.29 -2.60 -10.34
N SER A 108 13.32 -2.57 -11.20
CA SER A 108 14.69 -2.19 -10.79
C SER A 108 14.84 -0.68 -10.57
N ALA A 109 14.03 0.14 -11.21
CA ALA A 109 14.10 1.60 -11.13
C ALA A 109 13.07 2.21 -10.17
N THR A 110 12.02 1.47 -9.83
CA THR A 110 10.94 1.99 -8.99
C THR A 110 11.28 1.94 -7.49
N THR A 111 10.64 2.82 -6.72
CA THR A 111 10.87 2.98 -5.27
C THR A 111 9.58 3.05 -4.46
N THR A 112 9.65 2.60 -3.21
CA THR A 112 8.57 2.67 -2.21
C THR A 112 8.58 3.98 -1.40
N PHE A 113 9.39 4.97 -1.79
CA PHE A 113 9.61 6.21 -1.03
C PHE A 113 8.32 6.92 -0.60
N GLY A 114 7.35 7.07 -1.51
CA GLY A 114 6.07 7.74 -1.21
C GLY A 114 5.27 7.08 -0.09
N THR A 115 5.33 5.75 0.04
CA THR A 115 4.70 5.03 1.16
C THR A 115 5.34 5.42 2.49
N GLY A 116 6.66 5.59 2.52
CA GLY A 116 7.36 6.08 3.71
C GLY A 116 7.01 7.54 4.03
N GLU A 117 6.74 8.38 3.03
CA GLU A 117 6.24 9.76 3.25
C GLU A 117 4.85 9.77 3.90
N ILE A 118 3.96 8.85 3.50
CA ILE A 118 2.64 8.69 4.11
C ILE A 118 2.78 8.25 5.58
N ILE A 119 3.58 7.23 5.85
CA ILE A 119 3.83 6.75 7.22
C ILE A 119 4.40 7.89 8.08
N LYS A 120 5.36 8.64 7.55
CA LYS A 120 5.98 9.79 8.22
C LYS A 120 4.97 10.90 8.55
N ASP A 121 4.07 11.23 7.64
CA ASP A 121 3.02 12.22 7.90
C ASP A 121 2.06 11.74 9.00
N ALA A 122 1.65 10.47 8.96
CA ALA A 122 0.81 9.87 9.99
C ALA A 122 1.48 9.85 11.38
N LEU A 123 2.76 9.46 11.46
CA LEU A 123 3.55 9.53 12.71
C LEU A 123 3.58 10.95 13.27
N LYS A 124 3.84 11.95 12.42
CA LYS A 124 3.85 13.38 12.82
C LYS A 124 2.50 13.89 13.32
N ARG A 125 1.40 13.20 13.00
CA ARG A 125 0.05 13.49 13.52
C ARG A 125 -0.26 12.75 14.82
N GLY A 126 0.70 11.99 15.36
CA GLY A 126 0.54 11.21 16.58
C GLY A 126 -0.10 9.83 16.36
N CYS A 127 -0.15 9.33 15.12
CA CYS A 127 -0.57 7.96 14.88
C CYS A 127 0.53 6.98 15.32
N HIS A 128 0.15 5.95 16.05
CA HIS A 128 1.05 4.89 16.50
C HIS A 128 0.59 3.50 16.05
N SER A 129 -0.57 3.40 15.41
CA SER A 129 -1.07 2.16 14.83
C SER A 129 -1.28 2.32 13.33
N PHE A 130 -0.86 1.34 12.56
CA PHE A 130 -0.87 1.36 11.11
C PHE A 130 -1.52 0.07 10.60
N LEU A 131 -2.51 0.21 9.74
CA LEU A 131 -3.05 -0.88 8.93
C LEU A 131 -2.67 -0.61 7.48
N ILE A 132 -1.86 -1.48 6.89
CA ILE A 132 -1.30 -1.25 5.56
C ILE A 132 -1.70 -2.38 4.62
N GLY A 133 -2.41 -2.02 3.55
CA GLY A 133 -2.63 -2.85 2.36
C GLY A 133 -1.43 -2.79 1.43
N ILE A 134 -0.87 -3.96 1.08
CA ILE A 134 0.36 -4.08 0.28
C ILE A 134 0.14 -4.66 -1.12
N GLY A 135 -1.11 -4.78 -1.55
CA GLY A 135 -1.45 -5.22 -2.91
C GLY A 135 -1.06 -4.20 -3.99
N GLY A 136 -0.93 -4.67 -5.24
CA GLY A 136 -0.88 -3.79 -6.42
C GLY A 136 0.41 -2.98 -6.65
N SER A 137 1.52 -3.36 -6.04
CA SER A 137 2.80 -2.62 -6.11
C SER A 137 3.46 -2.58 -7.50
N ALA A 138 4.11 -1.48 -7.84
CA ALA A 138 5.05 -1.33 -8.96
C ALA A 138 6.51 -1.65 -8.61
N THR A 139 6.80 -1.95 -7.35
CA THR A 139 8.17 -1.92 -6.79
C THR A 139 8.75 -3.30 -6.52
N ASN A 140 10.07 -3.40 -6.58
CA ASN A 140 10.85 -4.53 -6.07
C ASN A 140 12.16 -4.04 -5.42
N ASP A 141 12.03 -3.05 -4.53
CA ASP A 141 13.13 -2.35 -3.85
C ASP A 141 13.34 -2.82 -2.40
N ALA A 142 12.74 -3.95 -2.01
CA ALA A 142 12.74 -4.49 -0.65
C ALA A 142 12.26 -3.51 0.44
N GLY A 143 11.48 -2.48 0.07
CA GLY A 143 11.06 -1.44 1.01
C GLY A 143 12.16 -0.43 1.39
N THR A 144 13.31 -0.45 0.72
CA THR A 144 14.43 0.45 1.02
C THR A 144 14.07 1.91 0.76
N GLY A 145 13.25 2.21 -0.26
CA GLY A 145 12.72 3.54 -0.49
C GLY A 145 11.88 4.06 0.68
N MET A 146 10.92 3.24 1.15
CA MET A 146 10.06 3.54 2.29
C MET A 146 10.89 3.77 3.55
N LEU A 147 11.84 2.88 3.87
CA LEU A 147 12.72 3.02 5.02
C LEU A 147 13.61 4.27 4.92
N LYS A 148 14.05 4.63 3.71
CA LYS A 148 14.81 5.87 3.48
C LYS A 148 14.00 7.12 3.80
N ALA A 149 12.74 7.20 3.40
CA ALA A 149 11.85 8.31 3.76
C ALA A 149 11.65 8.44 5.30
N LEU A 150 11.73 7.30 5.99
CA LEU A 150 11.62 7.16 7.44
C LEU A 150 12.95 7.37 8.21
N GLY A 151 14.04 7.68 7.50
CA GLY A 151 15.32 8.07 8.10
C GLY A 151 16.41 7.00 8.11
N TYR A 152 16.14 5.80 7.60
CA TYR A 152 17.21 4.82 7.36
C TYR A 152 18.11 5.29 6.22
N ARG A 153 19.41 4.95 6.31
CA ARG A 153 20.39 5.24 5.27
C ARG A 153 21.03 3.94 4.81
N PHE A 154 20.93 3.67 3.52
CA PHE A 154 21.55 2.51 2.88
C PHE A 154 22.82 2.99 2.17
N ILE A 155 23.98 2.46 2.54
CA ILE A 155 25.29 3.00 2.16
C ILE A 155 26.05 1.99 1.31
N ASP A 156 26.61 2.45 0.19
CA ASP A 156 27.42 1.65 -0.72
C ASP A 156 28.89 1.53 -0.28
N LYS A 157 29.67 0.72 -1.00
CA LYS A 157 31.10 0.50 -0.73
C LYS A 157 31.97 1.76 -0.80
N ASN A 158 31.49 2.83 -1.44
CA ASN A 158 32.19 4.11 -1.54
C ASN A 158 31.76 5.09 -0.44
N GLY A 159 30.87 4.67 0.48
CA GLY A 159 30.32 5.53 1.52
C GLY A 159 29.18 6.43 1.05
N LYS A 160 28.63 6.22 -0.16
CA LYS A 160 27.52 7.01 -0.71
C LYS A 160 26.17 6.37 -0.37
N GLU A 161 25.16 7.20 -0.09
CA GLU A 161 23.79 6.71 0.06
C GLU A 161 23.23 6.21 -1.28
N THR A 162 22.51 5.08 -1.24
CA THR A 162 21.81 4.54 -2.40
C THR A 162 20.52 5.28 -2.66
N ASP A 163 19.98 5.13 -3.87
CA ASP A 163 18.74 5.79 -4.28
C ASP A 163 17.47 5.13 -3.70
N GLY A 164 17.58 3.90 -3.14
CA GLY A 164 16.44 3.19 -2.52
C GLY A 164 15.52 2.53 -3.55
N THR A 165 16.11 1.94 -4.59
CA THR A 165 15.44 1.23 -5.69
C THR A 165 15.95 -0.21 -5.78
N GLY A 166 15.27 -1.07 -6.54
CA GLY A 166 15.70 -2.46 -6.76
C GLY A 166 17.13 -2.61 -7.29
N ASN A 167 17.56 -1.74 -8.22
CA ASN A 167 18.92 -1.75 -8.78
C ASN A 167 20.03 -1.42 -7.77
N SER A 168 19.65 -0.88 -6.61
CA SER A 168 20.57 -0.38 -5.61
C SER A 168 20.82 -1.40 -4.50
N LEU A 169 19.99 -2.43 -4.40
CA LEU A 169 20.04 -3.46 -3.36
C LEU A 169 21.41 -4.15 -3.28
N SER A 170 21.93 -4.60 -4.41
CA SER A 170 23.23 -5.28 -4.51
C SER A 170 24.44 -4.39 -4.16
N LYS A 171 24.24 -3.07 -4.07
CA LYS A 171 25.30 -2.11 -3.73
C LYS A 171 25.36 -1.83 -2.23
N ILE A 172 24.35 -2.21 -1.46
CA ILE A 172 24.24 -1.91 -0.02
C ILE A 172 25.30 -2.71 0.74
N THR A 173 26.14 -2.00 1.48
CA THR A 173 27.19 -2.59 2.34
C THR A 173 26.97 -2.28 3.82
N LYS A 174 26.20 -1.22 4.13
CA LYS A 174 25.90 -0.79 5.49
C LYS A 174 24.52 -0.17 5.57
N ILE A 175 23.82 -0.45 6.66
CA ILE A 175 22.58 0.23 7.06
C ILE A 175 22.92 1.13 8.26
N ASP A 176 22.55 2.40 8.18
CA ASP A 176 22.73 3.39 9.24
C ASP A 176 21.36 3.89 9.71
N GLU A 177 21.10 3.71 11.00
CA GLU A 177 19.83 4.02 11.66
C GLU A 177 19.86 5.32 12.46
N SER A 178 20.97 6.07 12.42
CA SER A 178 21.19 7.27 13.26
C SER A 178 20.18 8.40 13.04
N ARG A 179 19.43 8.38 11.92
CA ARG A 179 18.40 9.38 11.58
C ARG A 179 16.98 8.81 11.57
N VAL A 180 16.80 7.56 12.00
CA VAL A 180 15.49 6.92 12.05
C VAL A 180 14.60 7.66 13.04
N MET A 181 13.35 7.91 12.63
CA MET A 181 12.36 8.59 13.48
C MET A 181 12.13 7.81 14.78
N PRO A 182 12.36 8.39 15.97
CA PRO A 182 12.16 7.69 17.24
C PRO A 182 10.75 7.13 17.42
N GLU A 183 9.74 7.81 16.87
CA GLU A 183 8.33 7.44 16.93
C GLU A 183 8.04 6.08 16.27
N LEU A 184 8.91 5.61 15.37
CA LEU A 184 8.77 4.29 14.74
C LEU A 184 8.92 3.14 15.74
N LYS A 185 9.66 3.34 16.84
CA LYS A 185 9.85 2.29 17.86
C LYS A 185 8.57 1.98 18.61
N GLU A 186 7.70 2.98 18.75
CA GLU A 186 6.41 2.87 19.43
C GLU A 186 5.27 2.52 18.45
N ALA A 187 5.57 2.43 17.15
CA ALA A 187 4.58 2.19 16.12
C ALA A 187 4.27 0.69 15.96
N GLN A 188 2.99 0.36 15.90
CA GLN A 188 2.48 -0.96 15.61
C GLN A 188 1.99 -1.03 14.16
N PHE A 189 2.56 -1.96 13.39
CA PHE A 189 2.18 -2.20 12.00
C PHE A 189 1.42 -3.50 11.85
N THR A 190 0.21 -3.42 11.30
CA THR A 190 -0.60 -4.55 10.85
C THR A 190 -0.62 -4.53 9.33
N ILE A 191 -0.14 -5.60 8.70
CA ILE A 191 -0.04 -5.69 7.25
C ILE A 191 -1.12 -6.65 6.75
N ALA A 192 -1.93 -6.20 5.80
CA ALA A 192 -2.87 -7.09 5.11
C ALA A 192 -2.10 -7.83 4.01
N CYS A 193 -1.76 -9.09 4.29
CA CYS A 193 -1.00 -9.98 3.42
C CYS A 193 -1.77 -11.28 3.24
N ASP A 194 -2.07 -11.63 2.00
CA ASP A 194 -2.87 -12.80 1.58
C ASP A 194 -2.00 -13.90 0.95
N VAL A 195 -0.68 -13.74 0.95
CA VAL A 195 0.29 -14.64 0.32
C VAL A 195 1.34 -15.15 1.30
N ASN A 196 1.91 -16.32 1.02
CA ASN A 196 2.94 -16.97 1.84
C ASN A 196 4.32 -16.99 1.17
N ASN A 197 4.50 -16.20 0.11
CA ASN A 197 5.75 -16.15 -0.64
C ASN A 197 6.88 -15.55 0.22
N PRO A 198 8.05 -16.22 0.30
CA PRO A 198 9.18 -15.71 1.05
C PRO A 198 9.78 -14.44 0.42
N PHE A 199 10.75 -13.84 1.11
CA PHE A 199 11.46 -12.66 0.61
C PHE A 199 12.20 -12.95 -0.71
N SER A 200 13.00 -14.01 -0.75
CA SER A 200 13.83 -14.40 -1.91
C SER A 200 13.77 -15.90 -2.22
N GLY A 201 14.38 -16.30 -3.33
CA GLY A 201 14.42 -17.65 -3.87
C GLY A 201 13.35 -17.91 -4.94
N PRO A 202 13.22 -19.15 -5.44
CA PRO A 202 12.35 -19.47 -6.59
C PRO A 202 10.87 -19.14 -6.39
N ASN A 203 10.41 -19.10 -5.14
CA ASN A 203 9.04 -18.70 -4.76
C ASN A 203 8.99 -17.29 -4.15
N GLY A 204 10.10 -16.56 -4.18
CA GLY A 204 10.29 -15.26 -3.53
C GLY A 204 9.71 -14.08 -4.31
N ALA A 205 9.85 -12.89 -3.74
CA ALA A 205 9.19 -11.69 -4.25
C ALA A 205 9.57 -11.35 -5.70
N ALA A 206 10.86 -11.43 -6.02
CA ALA A 206 11.37 -11.13 -7.36
C ALA A 206 10.85 -12.15 -8.39
N TYR A 207 10.99 -13.45 -8.10
CA TYR A 207 10.58 -14.51 -9.02
C TYR A 207 9.08 -14.55 -9.29
N VAL A 208 8.25 -14.32 -8.28
CA VAL A 208 6.80 -14.48 -8.41
C VAL A 208 6.11 -13.20 -8.89
N TYR A 209 6.56 -12.03 -8.43
CA TYR A 209 5.82 -10.78 -8.67
C TYR A 209 6.56 -9.76 -9.53
N ALA A 210 7.88 -9.83 -9.73
CA ALA A 210 8.56 -8.87 -10.59
C ALA A 210 8.19 -8.99 -12.09
N PRO A 211 7.89 -10.18 -12.67
CA PRO A 211 7.49 -10.29 -14.07
C PRO A 211 6.24 -9.48 -14.43
N GLN A 212 5.19 -9.54 -13.59
CA GLN A 212 3.98 -8.72 -13.78
C GLN A 212 4.22 -7.21 -13.56
N LYS A 213 5.40 -6.81 -13.06
CA LYS A 213 5.83 -5.42 -12.89
C LYS A 213 6.79 -4.97 -13.99
N GLY A 214 7.05 -5.79 -15.01
CA GLY A 214 7.93 -5.47 -16.15
C GLY A 214 9.35 -6.06 -16.08
N ALA A 215 9.66 -6.96 -15.13
CA ALA A 215 10.98 -7.59 -15.07
C ALA A 215 11.18 -8.66 -16.16
N SER A 216 12.34 -8.63 -16.83
CA SER A 216 12.83 -9.76 -17.61
C SER A 216 13.38 -10.88 -16.71
N GLU A 217 13.58 -12.08 -17.25
CA GLU A 217 14.19 -13.19 -16.49
C GLU A 217 15.57 -12.86 -15.90
N GLN A 218 16.38 -12.08 -16.63
CA GLN A 218 17.67 -11.63 -16.13
C GLN A 218 17.52 -10.63 -14.98
N MET A 219 16.54 -9.72 -15.08
CA MET A 219 16.25 -8.75 -14.04
C MET A 219 15.73 -9.43 -12.77
N VAL A 220 14.88 -10.43 -12.90
CA VAL A 220 14.41 -11.27 -11.78
C VAL A 220 15.59 -11.83 -10.99
N LYS A 221 16.57 -12.45 -11.68
CA LYS A 221 17.78 -13.01 -11.04
C LYS A 221 18.68 -11.96 -10.37
N GLN A 222 18.62 -10.70 -10.82
CA GLN A 222 19.40 -9.61 -10.23
C GLN A 222 18.71 -8.98 -9.01
N LEU A 223 17.38 -9.05 -8.96
CA LEU A 223 16.55 -8.50 -7.90
C LEU A 223 16.38 -9.45 -6.71
N ASP A 224 16.57 -10.74 -6.93
CA ASP A 224 16.59 -11.79 -5.89
C ASP A 224 17.92 -11.83 -5.13
#